data_AF-A0A7W1MXW0-F1
#
_entry.id   AF-A0A7W1MXW0-F1
#
_cell.length_a   1.000
_cell.length_b   1.000
_cell.length_c   1.000
_cell.angle_alpha   90.00
_cell.angle_beta   90.00
_cell.angle_gamma   90.00
#
_symmetry.space_group_name_H-M   'P 1'
#
loop_
_entity.id
_entity.type
_entity.pdbx_description
1 polymer ?
#
loop_
_entity_poly.entity_id
_entity_poly.type
_entity_poly.pdbx_seq_one_letter_code
_entity_poly.pdbx_strand_id
1 'polypeptide(L)'
;MLTSTARAVQSARPVTSPLEHTFRITALAEATSFLALLAATYVKYGYGEPIGVQVLGPIHGLLFIGYVLLALYLARREGWSVRTRVMVLAGAVVPFGGYVVDRWLARRAVSPAKG
;
A
#
# COMPACT_ATOMS: atom_id res chain seq x y z
N MET A 1 13.61 -38.75 -19.41
CA MET A 1 13.66 -38.33 -17.99
C MET A 1 14.69 -37.21 -17.77
N LEU A 2 14.49 -36.00 -18.30
CA LEU A 2 15.43 -34.86 -18.11
C LEU A 2 14.71 -33.50 -18.13
N THR A 3 13.63 -33.36 -17.36
CA THR A 3 12.85 -32.09 -17.30
C THR A 3 12.45 -31.73 -15.87
N SER A 4 13.30 -32.04 -14.89
CA SER A 4 12.99 -31.81 -13.47
C SER A 4 13.94 -30.85 -12.74
N THR A 5 15.10 -30.52 -13.32
CA THR A 5 16.14 -29.71 -12.65
C THR A 5 15.97 -28.20 -12.85
N ALA A 6 15.27 -27.76 -13.91
CA ALA A 6 15.04 -26.32 -14.15
C ALA A 6 13.99 -25.70 -13.20
N ARG A 7 13.10 -26.51 -12.61
CA ARG A 7 12.01 -26.04 -11.73
C ARG A 7 12.48 -25.74 -10.30
N ALA A 8 13.59 -26.34 -9.89
CA ALA A 8 14.12 -26.22 -8.52
C ALA A 8 14.86 -24.91 -8.25
N VAL A 9 15.33 -24.21 -9.31
CA VAL A 9 16.05 -22.92 -9.19
C VAL A 9 15.07 -21.74 -9.00
N GLN A 10 13.77 -21.94 -9.22
CA GLN A 10 12.76 -20.88 -9.20
C GLN A 10 12.16 -20.60 -7.81
N SER A 11 12.54 -21.38 -6.79
CA SER A 11 11.88 -21.43 -5.47
C SER A 11 12.37 -20.37 -4.47
N ALA A 12 13.47 -19.67 -4.73
CA ALA A 12 14.01 -18.63 -3.85
C ALA A 12 13.64 -17.23 -4.35
N ARG A 13 12.34 -16.93 -4.51
CA ARG A 13 11.93 -15.52 -4.60
C ARG A 13 12.16 -14.89 -3.22
N PRO A 14 12.83 -13.72 -3.12
CA PRO A 14 12.96 -13.02 -1.85
C PRO A 14 11.56 -12.81 -1.24
N VAL A 15 11.47 -12.97 0.08
CA VAL A 15 10.24 -12.96 0.89
C VAL A 15 9.37 -11.72 0.65
N THR A 16 9.93 -10.65 0.08
CA THR A 16 9.19 -9.54 -0.55
C THR A 16 9.98 -9.00 -1.73
N SER A 17 9.32 -8.66 -2.85
CA SER A 17 9.99 -7.93 -3.93
C SER A 17 10.24 -6.46 -3.53
N PRO A 18 11.31 -5.80 -4.04
CA PRO A 18 11.60 -4.40 -3.70
C PRO A 18 10.41 -3.47 -3.91
N LEU A 19 9.62 -3.73 -4.95
CA LEU A 19 8.41 -2.99 -5.27
C LEU A 19 7.29 -3.16 -4.24
N GLU A 20 7.06 -4.37 -3.72
CA GLU A 20 6.08 -4.59 -2.65
C GLU A 20 6.50 -3.89 -1.37
N HIS A 21 7.80 -3.91 -1.06
CA HIS A 21 8.34 -3.17 0.08
C HIS A 21 8.12 -1.66 -0.08
N THR A 22 8.41 -1.10 -1.25
CA THR A 22 8.10 0.30 -1.56
C THR A 22 6.61 0.58 -1.41
N PHE A 23 5.73 -0.26 -1.96
CA PHE A 23 4.29 -0.06 -1.84
C PHE A 23 3.80 -0.10 -0.39
N ARG A 24 4.35 -1.00 0.43
CA ARG A 24 4.04 -1.07 1.85
C ARG A 24 4.44 0.22 2.59
N ILE A 25 5.64 0.74 2.33
CA ILE A 25 6.07 2.04 2.88
C ILE A 25 5.15 3.16 2.41
N THR A 26 4.81 3.21 1.12
CA THR A 26 3.88 4.20 0.58
C THR A 26 2.51 4.10 1.23
N ALA A 27 1.98 2.90 1.45
CA ALA A 27 0.70 2.67 2.15
C ALA A 27 0.71 3.17 3.60
N LEU A 28 1.80 2.93 4.33
CA LEU A 28 1.95 3.42 5.70
C LEU A 28 2.10 4.94 5.75
N ALA A 29 2.88 5.51 4.84
CA ALA A 29 3.08 6.96 4.74
C ALA A 29 1.77 7.67 4.37
N GLU A 30 1.05 7.15 3.37
CA GLU A 30 -0.25 7.65 2.93
C GLU A 30 -1.25 7.64 4.09
N ALA A 31 -1.44 6.49 4.77
CA ALA A 31 -2.36 6.38 5.89
C ALA A 31 -1.99 7.32 7.05
N THR A 32 -0.69 7.45 7.37
CA THR A 32 -0.23 8.37 8.41
C THR A 32 -0.51 9.82 8.02
N SER A 33 -0.24 10.19 6.76
CA SER A 33 -0.52 11.55 6.25
C SER A 33 -2.01 11.88 6.23
N PHE A 34 -2.88 10.88 5.98
CA PHE A 34 -4.33 11.05 6.07
C PHE A 34 -4.72 11.36 7.52
N LEU A 35 -4.27 10.57 8.50
CA LEU A 35 -4.56 10.84 9.91
C LEU A 35 -4.06 12.22 10.36
N ALA A 36 -2.86 12.61 9.94
CA ALA A 36 -2.32 13.93 10.19
C ALA A 36 -3.17 15.03 9.55
N LEU A 37 -3.66 14.82 8.33
CA LEU A 37 -4.54 15.75 7.63
C LEU A 37 -5.91 15.89 8.32
N LEU A 38 -6.45 14.80 8.89
CA LEU A 38 -7.67 14.85 9.71
C LEU A 38 -7.45 15.66 10.98
N ALA A 39 -6.32 15.46 11.66
CA ALA A 39 -5.96 16.25 12.83
C ALA A 39 -5.78 17.75 12.47
N ALA A 40 -5.12 18.05 11.36
CA ALA A 40 -4.98 19.43 10.88
C ALA A 40 -6.33 20.05 10.48
N THR A 41 -7.24 19.25 9.93
CA THR A 41 -8.60 19.70 9.60
C THR A 41 -9.39 20.03 10.87
N TYR A 42 -9.26 19.19 11.91
CA TYR A 42 -9.84 19.49 13.23
C TYR A 42 -9.27 20.78 13.80
N VAL A 43 -7.96 20.98 13.74
CA VAL A 43 -7.31 22.22 14.22
C VAL A 43 -7.77 23.44 13.42
N LYS A 44 -7.87 23.34 12.08
CA LYS A 44 -8.37 24.42 11.22
C LYS A 44 -9.75 24.89 11.64
N TYR A 45 -10.68 23.97 11.90
CA TYR A 45 -12.05 24.34 12.25
C TYR A 45 -12.23 24.66 13.75
N GLY A 46 -11.42 24.08 14.64
CA GLY A 46 -11.49 24.30 16.08
C GLY A 46 -10.74 25.56 16.57
N TYR A 47 -9.62 25.90 15.91
CA TYR A 47 -8.73 26.99 16.34
C TYR A 47 -8.49 28.02 15.23
N GLY A 48 -9.08 27.86 14.05
CA GLY A 48 -8.95 28.82 12.95
C GLY A 48 -7.60 28.80 12.23
N GLU A 49 -6.77 27.78 12.45
CA GLU A 49 -5.39 27.69 11.93
C GLU A 49 -5.30 26.80 10.67
N PRO A 50 -5.23 27.37 9.45
CA PRO A 50 -5.31 26.60 8.21
C PRO A 50 -3.98 26.01 7.76
N ILE A 51 -2.85 26.44 8.35
CA ILE A 51 -1.50 26.13 7.88
C ILE A 51 -1.24 24.61 7.80
N GLY A 52 -1.76 23.85 8.77
CA GLY A 52 -1.61 22.40 8.79
C GLY A 52 -2.22 21.72 7.56
N VAL A 53 -3.41 22.15 7.14
CA VAL A 53 -4.10 21.59 5.96
C VAL A 53 -3.42 22.04 4.66
N GLN A 54 -2.91 23.28 4.61
CA GLN A 54 -2.20 23.80 3.43
C GLN A 54 -0.90 23.06 3.13
N VAL A 55 -0.22 22.57 4.17
CA VAL A 55 1.01 21.78 4.03
C VAL A 55 0.72 20.29 3.88
N LEU A 56 -0.11 19.71 4.76
CA LEU A 56 -0.38 18.27 4.76
C LEU A 56 -1.26 17.84 3.58
N GLY A 57 -2.14 18.71 3.08
CA GLY A 57 -3.02 18.41 1.95
C GLY A 57 -2.25 18.00 0.69
N PRO A 58 -1.33 18.83 0.17
CA PRO A 58 -0.48 18.48 -0.97
C PRO A 58 0.39 17.23 -0.72
N ILE A 59 0.97 17.08 0.48
CA ILE A 59 1.79 15.91 0.84
C ILE A 59 0.95 14.64 0.77
N HIS A 60 -0.23 14.65 1.40
CA HIS A 60 -1.16 13.53 1.38
C HIS A 60 -1.62 13.22 -0.05
N GLY A 61 -2.00 14.24 -0.83
CA GLY A 61 -2.41 14.07 -2.23
C GLY A 61 -1.35 13.39 -3.08
N LEU A 62 -0.07 13.77 -2.91
CA LEU A 62 1.04 13.12 -3.61
C LEU A 62 1.19 11.65 -3.21
N LEU A 63 1.11 11.35 -1.91
CA LEU A 63 1.18 9.99 -1.38
C LEU A 63 0.01 9.13 -1.87
N PHE A 64 -1.20 9.68 -1.91
CA PHE A 64 -2.39 9.02 -2.42
C PHE A 64 -2.23 8.65 -3.91
N ILE A 65 -1.74 9.57 -4.74
CA ILE A 65 -1.47 9.28 -6.16
C ILE A 65 -0.39 8.19 -6.28
N GLY A 66 0.70 8.31 -5.52
CA GLY A 66 1.78 7.31 -5.50
C GLY A 66 1.26 5.92 -5.10
N TYR A 67 0.40 5.86 -4.09
CA TYR A 67 -0.29 4.65 -3.67
C TYR A 67 -1.10 4.04 -4.82
N VAL A 68 -1.98 4.81 -5.46
CA VAL A 68 -2.85 4.32 -6.52
C VAL A 68 -2.04 3.77 -7.70
N LEU A 69 -1.01 4.51 -8.14
CA LEU A 69 -0.15 4.08 -9.24
C LEU A 69 0.58 2.77 -8.92
N LEU A 70 1.18 2.66 -7.73
CA LEU A 70 1.85 1.44 -7.29
C LEU A 70 0.88 0.28 -7.11
N ALA A 71 -0.31 0.51 -6.56
CA ALA A 71 -1.35 -0.50 -6.40
C ALA A 71 -1.81 -1.07 -7.75
N LEU A 72 -2.06 -0.20 -8.74
CA LEU A 72 -2.45 -0.62 -10.08
C LEU A 72 -1.32 -1.38 -10.80
N TYR A 73 -0.08 -0.93 -10.62
CA TYR A 73 1.09 -1.60 -11.19
C TYR A 73 1.30 -3.00 -10.59
N LEU A 74 1.30 -3.11 -9.26
CA LEU A 74 1.37 -4.40 -8.55
C LEU A 74 0.20 -5.30 -8.90
N ALA A 75 -1.01 -4.77 -9.01
CA ALA A 75 -2.17 -5.55 -9.38
C ALA A 75 -2.04 -6.22 -10.76
N ARG A 76 -1.42 -5.55 -11.73
CA ARG A 76 -1.13 -6.12 -13.04
C ARG A 76 0.00 -7.16 -12.96
N ARG A 77 1.08 -6.83 -12.26
CA ARG A 77 2.27 -7.70 -12.12
C ARG A 77 1.97 -9.00 -11.38
N GLU A 78 1.21 -8.93 -10.30
CA GLU A 78 0.88 -10.06 -9.41
C GLU A 78 -0.47 -10.71 -9.76
N GLY A 79 -1.12 -10.28 -10.86
CA GLY A 79 -2.37 -10.87 -11.34
C GLY A 79 -3.54 -10.75 -10.36
N TRP A 80 -3.65 -9.64 -9.62
CA TRP A 80 -4.71 -9.46 -8.63
C TRP A 80 -6.10 -9.46 -9.28
N SER A 81 -7.04 -10.18 -8.64
CA SER A 81 -8.45 -10.14 -9.02
C SER A 81 -9.03 -8.73 -8.91
N VAL A 82 -10.09 -8.44 -9.65
CA VAL A 82 -10.79 -7.14 -9.60
C VAL A 82 -11.22 -6.81 -8.18
N ARG A 83 -11.73 -7.80 -7.43
CA ARG A 83 -12.09 -7.65 -6.01
C ARG A 83 -10.90 -7.15 -5.18
N THR A 84 -9.72 -7.75 -5.35
CA THR A 84 -8.52 -7.35 -4.61
C THR A 84 -8.12 -5.92 -4.93
N ARG A 85 -8.13 -5.55 -6.22
CA ARG A 85 -7.85 -4.18 -6.66
C ARG A 85 -8.79 -3.17 -6.01
N VAL A 86 -10.09 -3.44 -6.04
CA VAL A 86 -11.10 -2.56 -5.43
C VAL A 86 -10.88 -2.45 -3.92
N MET A 87 -10.63 -3.55 -3.22
CA MET A 87 -10.39 -3.52 -1.77
C MET A 87 -9.13 -2.73 -1.40
N VAL A 88 -8.04 -2.87 -2.17
CA VAL A 88 -6.80 -2.11 -1.96
C VAL A 88 -7.03 -0.62 -2.22
N LEU A 89 -7.66 -0.25 -3.34
CA LEU A 89 -7.95 1.14 -3.66
C LEU A 89 -8.92 1.79 -2.66
N ALA A 90 -9.94 1.05 -2.22
CA ALA A 90 -10.82 1.51 -1.16
C ALA A 90 -10.06 1.74 0.16
N GLY A 91 -9.04 0.92 0.43
CA GLY A 91 -8.14 1.08 1.56
C GLY A 91 -7.40 2.43 1.60
N ALA A 92 -7.20 3.11 0.47
CA ALA A 92 -6.59 4.44 0.44
C ALA A 92 -7.57 5.57 0.82
N VAL A 93 -8.88 5.31 0.80
CA VAL A 93 -9.92 6.34 1.09
C VAL A 93 -10.43 6.22 2.52
N VAL A 94 -10.38 5.01 3.09
CA VAL A 94 -10.79 4.79 4.47
C VAL A 94 -9.64 5.20 5.40
N PRO A 95 -9.87 6.05 6.41
CA PRO A 95 -8.86 6.32 7.43
C PRO A 95 -8.42 4.98 8.04
N PHE A 96 -7.11 4.77 8.12
CA PHE A 96 -6.45 3.51 8.50
C PHE A 96 -6.40 2.39 7.46
N GLY A 97 -7.05 2.50 6.30
CA GLY A 97 -7.09 1.40 5.33
C GLY A 97 -5.72 1.05 4.76
N GLY A 98 -4.80 2.01 4.61
CA GLY A 98 -3.41 1.74 4.23
C GLY A 98 -2.66 0.82 5.20
N TYR A 99 -2.91 0.91 6.52
CA TYR A 99 -2.33 -0.04 7.50
C TYR A 99 -2.92 -1.44 7.36
N VAL A 100 -4.22 -1.56 7.06
CA VAL A 100 -4.87 -2.85 6.79
C VAL A 100 -4.25 -3.50 5.55
N VAL A 101 -4.03 -2.70 4.49
CA VAL A 101 -3.40 -3.16 3.25
C VAL A 101 -1.96 -3.60 3.50
N ASP A 102 -1.14 -2.81 4.21
CA ASP A 102 0.22 -3.22 4.58
C ASP A 102 0.22 -4.57 5.31
N ARG A 103 -0.62 -4.71 6.33
CA ARG A 103 -0.69 -5.94 7.13
C ARG A 103 -1.17 -7.14 6.30
N TRP A 104 -2.07 -6.92 5.36
CA TRP A 104 -2.51 -7.96 4.43
C TRP A 104 -1.38 -8.38 3.47
N LEU A 105 -0.61 -7.44 2.91
CA LEU A 105 0.57 -7.72 2.08
C LEU A 105 1.65 -8.45 2.86
N ALA A 106 1.93 -8.01 4.09
CA ALA A 106 2.92 -8.66 4.96
C ALA A 106 2.55 -10.13 5.26
N ARG A 107 1.26 -10.44 5.43
CA ARG A 107 0.80 -11.84 5.62
C ARG A 107 0.89 -12.68 4.35
N ARG A 108 0.71 -12.07 3.18
CA ARG A 108 0.89 -12.75 1.87
C ARG A 108 2.35 -13.11 1.62
N ALA A 109 3.26 -12.19 1.95
CA ALA A 109 4.71 -12.40 1.88
C ALA A 109 5.19 -13.57 2.76
N VAL A 110 4.53 -13.81 3.90
CA VAL A 110 4.89 -14.83 4.88
C VAL A 110 4.18 -16.17 4.64
N SER A 111 3.21 -16.26 3.71
CA SER A 111 2.51 -17.52 3.47
C SER A 111 3.41 -18.53 2.74
N PRO A 112 3.79 -19.66 3.37
CA PRO A 112 4.58 -20.69 2.69
C PRO A 112 3.80 -21.21 1.50
N ALA A 113 4.51 -21.45 0.39
CA ALA A 113 3.96 -22.11 -0.79
C ALA A 113 3.15 -23.32 -0.32
N LYS A 114 1.84 -23.32 -0.60
CA LYS A 114 1.00 -24.48 -0.34
C LYS A 114 1.58 -25.62 -1.19
N GLY A 115 2.06 -26.67 -0.52
CA GLY A 115 2.69 -27.85 -1.10
C GLY A 115 1.78 -28.62 -2.05
#